data_AF-A0A7Y7AAZ3-F1
#
_entry.id   AF-A0A7Y7AAZ3-F1
#
_cell.length_a   1.000
_cell.length_b   1.000
_cell.length_c   1.000
_cell.angle_alpha   90.00
_cell.angle_beta   90.00
_cell.angle_gamma   90.00
#
_symmetry.space_group_name_H-M   'P 1'
#
loop_
_entity.id
_entity.type
_entity.pdbx_description
1 polymer ?
#
loop_
_entity_poly.entity_id
_entity_poly.type
_entity_poly.pdbx_seq_one_letter_code
_entity_poly.pdbx_strand_id
1 'polypeptide(L)'
;MRKLLSTILTILFGVQIVIGQTNLNQFKDWDKIIIVDAYGGWSHFNNEFQIERSNLSLTPVNNSDSVIKKVDPILIEKLFNSFTTDKEIVDDPLKIFGKDSLWLITNAELLWNEYSKDKGQSKEIDSIAINKLKDYQKVKKVVWSLQGHHWTDDYPFSQISIIKNQDTLVMNSYGQYPFMMPWSVDGKPIFNSEIPTIIGEILPDSIKSNKQRLLGTNFNYHLVENVYRRYIENEVEFVKATNKYSGRFKTLSKHFEIVDAEMSMMGSIEWGGFIAANCLEIILKDSTVSNNVQFSTVFGRRLFLHPTRPIIRKKNNILALLKGNPVFEYCLENEKSKGEIHFVNRKSLSNQAKREFLRDVKTSGQEKSKYKGKFRKAIFFELTEYRDNKRSFSRWIFLQDGTIILWQLEGDYLMNLPNEYSNENGYICKEIDQNEIKTIPNYKKT
;
A
#
# COMPACT_ATOMS: atom_id res chain seq x y z
N MET A 1 41.61 4.89 -24.19
CA MET A 1 40.34 4.16 -24.38
C MET A 1 39.19 4.64 -23.50
N ARG A 2 39.30 4.66 -22.16
CA ARG A 2 38.19 5.11 -21.27
C ARG A 2 37.70 6.55 -21.49
N LYS A 3 38.59 7.51 -21.81
CA LYS A 3 38.18 8.89 -22.15
C LYS A 3 37.44 8.98 -23.49
N LEU A 4 37.83 8.18 -24.49
CA LEU A 4 37.20 8.16 -25.82
C LEU A 4 35.78 7.55 -25.75
N LEU A 5 35.60 6.49 -24.96
CA LEU A 5 34.27 5.89 -24.71
C LEU A 5 33.32 6.84 -23.98
N SER A 6 33.83 7.60 -23.01
CA SER A 6 33.03 8.60 -22.28
C SER A 6 32.54 9.71 -23.22
N THR A 7 33.42 10.27 -24.05
CA THR A 7 33.04 11.31 -25.01
C THR A 7 32.05 10.81 -26.07
N ILE A 8 32.21 9.58 -26.55
CA ILE A 8 31.28 8.97 -27.52
C ILE A 8 29.90 8.73 -26.87
N LEU A 9 29.85 8.29 -25.60
CA LEU A 9 28.57 8.17 -24.87
C LEU A 9 27.90 9.53 -24.64
N THR A 10 28.65 10.58 -24.27
CA THR A 10 28.07 11.93 -24.08
C THR A 10 27.55 12.52 -25.38
N ILE A 11 28.22 12.26 -26.51
CA ILE A 11 27.75 12.67 -27.84
C ILE A 11 26.53 11.84 -28.27
N LEU A 12 26.48 10.52 -28.01
CA LEU A 12 25.32 9.69 -28.31
C LEU A 12 24.08 10.06 -27.46
N PHE A 13 24.26 10.41 -26.18
CA PHE A 13 23.18 10.95 -25.35
C PHE A 13 22.76 12.37 -25.80
N GLY A 14 23.71 13.24 -26.16
CA GLY A 14 23.41 14.57 -26.71
C GLY A 14 22.64 14.50 -28.04
N VAL A 15 22.98 13.56 -28.92
CA VAL A 15 22.31 13.34 -30.21
C VAL A 15 20.90 12.77 -30.04
N GLN A 16 20.65 11.88 -29.06
CA GLN A 16 19.30 11.39 -28.78
C GLN A 16 18.36 12.47 -28.20
N ILE A 17 18.88 13.40 -27.39
CA ILE A 17 18.12 14.56 -26.89
C ILE A 17 17.80 15.52 -28.05
N VAL A 18 18.75 15.76 -28.95
CA VAL A 18 18.56 16.64 -30.12
C VAL A 18 17.58 16.04 -31.14
N ILE A 19 17.60 14.73 -31.38
CA ILE A 19 16.69 14.04 -32.32
C ILE A 19 15.24 14.03 -31.80
N GLY A 20 15.02 13.89 -30.48
CA GLY A 20 13.69 14.03 -29.88
C GLY A 20 13.12 15.45 -29.96
N GLN A 21 13.96 16.47 -29.78
CA GLN A 21 13.55 17.88 -29.87
C GLN A 21 13.34 18.36 -31.32
N THR A 22 14.02 17.77 -32.31
CA THR A 22 13.84 18.13 -33.73
C THR A 22 12.46 17.73 -34.26
N ASN A 23 11.89 16.62 -33.77
CA ASN A 23 10.56 16.15 -34.18
C ASN A 23 9.40 16.97 -33.58
N LEU A 24 9.60 17.72 -32.49
CA LEU A 24 8.55 18.55 -31.88
C LEU A 24 8.45 19.94 -32.52
N ASN A 25 9.60 20.55 -32.87
CA ASN A 25 9.64 21.88 -33.46
C ASN A 25 8.94 21.94 -34.84
N GLN A 26 8.90 20.83 -35.58
CA GLN A 26 8.22 20.78 -36.88
C GLN A 26 6.71 21.02 -36.75
N PHE A 27 6.10 20.71 -35.60
CA PHE A 27 4.68 20.87 -35.34
C PHE A 27 4.29 22.25 -34.80
N LYS A 28 5.24 23.19 -34.59
CA LYS A 28 4.90 24.58 -34.20
C LYS A 28 4.04 25.29 -35.24
N ASP A 29 4.18 24.89 -36.50
CA ASP A 29 3.38 25.35 -37.63
C ASP A 29 2.26 24.33 -37.92
N TRP A 30 1.43 24.06 -36.92
CA TRP A 30 0.33 23.08 -36.98
C TRP A 30 -0.87 23.58 -37.80
N ASP A 31 -1.74 22.67 -38.23
CA ASP A 31 -3.00 22.98 -38.93
C ASP A 31 -4.20 22.80 -37.99
N LYS A 32 -4.24 21.66 -37.30
CA LYS A 32 -5.34 21.27 -36.41
C LYS A 32 -4.83 20.52 -35.17
N ILE A 33 -5.51 20.72 -34.04
CA ILE A 33 -5.33 19.93 -32.82
C ILE A 33 -6.64 19.19 -32.55
N ILE A 34 -6.56 17.88 -32.32
CA ILE A 34 -7.69 17.04 -31.90
C ILE A 34 -7.46 16.60 -30.46
N ILE A 35 -8.49 16.72 -29.61
CA ILE A 35 -8.49 16.28 -28.22
C ILE A 35 -9.57 15.22 -28.06
N VAL A 36 -9.17 14.01 -27.74
CA VAL A 36 -10.05 12.90 -27.38
C VAL A 36 -10.03 12.79 -25.86
N ASP A 37 -11.22 12.86 -25.24
CA ASP A 37 -11.40 12.80 -23.80
C ASP A 37 -12.41 11.71 -23.44
N ALA A 38 -11.89 10.60 -22.92
CA ALA A 38 -12.67 9.47 -22.44
C ALA A 38 -12.82 9.56 -20.91
N TYR A 39 -13.89 10.21 -20.45
CA TYR A 39 -14.05 10.53 -19.03
C TYR A 39 -14.41 9.31 -18.16
N GLY A 40 -15.18 8.36 -18.71
CA GLY A 40 -15.65 7.15 -18.04
C GLY A 40 -14.91 5.88 -18.45
N GLY A 41 -13.77 6.01 -19.13
CA GLY A 41 -13.07 4.89 -19.75
C GLY A 41 -13.56 4.56 -21.17
N TRP A 42 -13.07 3.45 -21.72
CA TRP A 42 -13.27 3.07 -23.13
C TRP A 42 -14.72 2.87 -23.55
N SER A 43 -15.64 2.63 -22.61
CA SER A 43 -17.05 2.34 -22.86
C SER A 43 -18.02 3.50 -22.60
N HIS A 44 -17.56 4.62 -22.01
CA HIS A 44 -18.45 5.68 -21.51
C HIS A 44 -17.90 7.10 -21.73
N PHE A 45 -18.62 7.87 -22.54
CA PHE A 45 -18.38 9.31 -22.86
C PHE A 45 -17.04 9.57 -23.54
N ASN A 46 -17.01 9.40 -24.87
CA ASN A 46 -15.91 9.86 -25.72
C ASN A 46 -16.27 11.23 -26.26
N ASN A 47 -15.70 12.27 -25.65
CA ASN A 47 -15.76 13.62 -26.21
C ASN A 47 -14.62 13.78 -27.20
N GLU A 48 -14.91 14.30 -28.39
CA GLU A 48 -13.90 14.62 -29.39
C GLU A 48 -14.03 16.09 -29.78
N PHE A 49 -12.98 16.85 -29.49
CA PHE A 49 -12.89 18.27 -29.81
C PHE A 49 -11.79 18.53 -30.83
N GLN A 50 -11.97 19.55 -31.64
CA GLN A 50 -10.94 20.07 -32.53
C GLN A 50 -10.74 21.58 -32.35
N ILE A 51 -9.51 22.01 -32.62
CA ILE A 51 -9.10 23.42 -32.70
C ILE A 51 -8.41 23.59 -34.04
N GLU A 52 -8.88 24.53 -34.84
CA GLU A 52 -8.22 24.92 -36.10
C GLU A 52 -7.38 26.17 -35.89
N ARG A 53 -6.18 26.21 -36.48
CA ARG A 53 -5.27 27.34 -36.29
C ARG A 53 -5.80 28.65 -36.85
N SER A 54 -6.57 28.59 -37.92
CA SER A 54 -7.13 29.75 -38.63
C SER A 54 -8.01 30.61 -37.73
N ASN A 55 -8.72 30.00 -36.76
CA ASN A 55 -9.77 30.67 -36.00
C ASN A 55 -9.67 30.45 -34.48
N LEU A 56 -8.85 29.49 -34.01
CA LEU A 56 -8.69 29.10 -32.60
C LEU A 56 -10.02 28.83 -31.90
N SER A 57 -11.02 28.33 -32.63
CA SER A 57 -12.30 27.89 -32.07
C SER A 57 -12.20 26.43 -31.63
N LEU A 58 -12.59 26.15 -30.38
CA LEU A 58 -12.85 24.78 -29.93
C LEU A 58 -14.24 24.37 -30.41
N THR A 59 -14.32 23.30 -31.21
CA THR A 59 -15.56 22.76 -31.79
C THR A 59 -15.61 21.24 -31.60
N PRO A 60 -16.77 20.60 -31.55
CA PRO A 60 -16.86 19.14 -31.66
C PRO A 60 -16.34 18.67 -33.02
N VAL A 61 -15.60 17.56 -33.07
CA VAL A 61 -15.10 16.99 -34.34
C VAL A 61 -16.25 16.67 -35.31
N ASN A 62 -17.37 16.16 -34.77
CA ASN A 62 -18.54 15.77 -35.56
C ASN A 62 -19.49 16.93 -35.89
N ASN A 63 -19.18 18.17 -35.46
CA ASN A 63 -20.00 19.35 -35.72
C ASN A 63 -19.17 20.64 -35.66
N SER A 64 -18.37 20.90 -36.70
CA SER A 64 -17.43 22.02 -36.77
C SER A 64 -18.07 23.41 -36.73
N ASP A 65 -19.37 23.53 -37.04
CA ASP A 65 -20.08 24.81 -37.01
C ASP A 65 -20.49 25.22 -35.58
N SER A 66 -20.46 24.27 -34.63
CA SER A 66 -20.82 24.51 -33.24
C SER A 66 -19.59 24.96 -32.43
N VAL A 67 -19.35 26.27 -32.38
CA VAL A 67 -18.27 26.85 -31.56
C VAL A 67 -18.64 26.75 -30.08
N ILE A 68 -17.85 25.97 -29.33
CA ILE A 68 -18.00 25.83 -27.87
C ILE A 68 -17.37 27.03 -27.16
N LYS A 69 -16.14 27.36 -27.51
CA LYS A 69 -15.39 28.52 -26.99
C LYS A 69 -14.24 28.91 -27.91
N LYS A 70 -13.72 30.12 -27.74
CA LYS A 70 -12.42 30.52 -28.28
C LYS A 70 -11.31 30.04 -27.34
N VAL A 71 -10.21 29.56 -27.92
CA VAL A 71 -9.01 29.15 -27.21
C VAL A 71 -8.01 30.30 -27.24
N ASP A 72 -7.46 30.65 -26.08
CA ASP A 72 -6.41 31.64 -25.98
C ASP A 72 -5.14 31.13 -26.69
N PRO A 73 -4.60 31.85 -27.70
CA PRO A 73 -3.38 31.46 -28.39
C PRO A 73 -2.19 31.18 -27.44
N ILE A 74 -2.13 31.87 -26.29
CA ILE A 74 -1.07 31.69 -25.29
C ILE A 74 -1.06 30.26 -24.74
N LEU A 75 -2.23 29.61 -24.62
CA LEU A 75 -2.31 28.21 -24.17
C LEU A 75 -1.66 27.27 -25.18
N ILE A 76 -1.87 27.51 -26.47
CA ILE A 76 -1.26 26.71 -27.53
C ILE A 76 0.26 26.89 -27.53
N GLU A 77 0.75 28.12 -27.42
CA GLU A 77 2.19 28.39 -27.34
C GLU A 77 2.83 27.69 -26.12
N LYS A 78 2.21 27.83 -24.94
CA LYS A 78 2.66 27.15 -23.72
C LYS A 78 2.69 25.63 -23.89
N LEU A 79 1.66 25.07 -24.53
CA LEU A 79 1.56 23.62 -24.75
C LEU A 79 2.77 23.10 -25.54
N PHE A 80 3.14 23.77 -26.64
CA PHE A 80 4.32 23.42 -27.42
C PHE A 80 5.64 23.56 -26.64
N ASN A 81 5.77 24.59 -25.82
CA ASN A 81 6.97 24.80 -24.98
C ASN A 81 7.09 23.75 -23.86
N SER A 82 5.96 23.27 -23.31
CA SER A 82 5.95 22.24 -22.29
C SER A 82 6.40 20.87 -22.82
N PHE A 83 6.28 20.60 -24.13
CA PHE A 83 6.73 19.34 -24.73
C PHE A 83 8.24 19.16 -24.76
N THR A 84 8.99 20.26 -24.86
CA THR A 84 10.46 20.21 -24.91
C THR A 84 11.11 20.13 -23.54
N THR A 85 10.30 20.14 -22.48
CA THR A 85 10.75 20.25 -21.09
C THR A 85 10.21 19.09 -20.29
N ASP A 86 11.01 18.04 -20.14
CA ASP A 86 10.76 17.03 -19.12
C ASP A 86 11.16 17.58 -17.75
N LYS A 87 10.28 17.44 -16.75
CA LYS A 87 10.53 17.88 -15.37
C LYS A 87 10.75 16.69 -14.44
N GLU A 88 11.06 15.52 -14.98
CA GLU A 88 11.47 14.38 -14.17
C GLU A 88 12.72 14.74 -13.35
N ILE A 89 12.54 14.84 -12.03
CA ILE A 89 13.63 14.98 -11.09
C ILE A 89 13.44 13.85 -10.08
N VAL A 90 14.18 12.76 -10.28
CA VAL A 90 14.09 11.53 -9.46
C VAL A 90 14.17 11.84 -7.97
N ASP A 91 15.07 12.76 -7.60
CA ASP A 91 15.31 13.17 -6.22
C ASP A 91 14.29 14.19 -5.70
N ASP A 92 13.42 14.76 -6.54
CA ASP A 92 12.47 15.82 -6.18
C ASP A 92 11.17 15.74 -7.01
N PRO A 93 10.41 14.62 -6.90
CA PRO A 93 9.26 14.35 -7.76
C PRO A 93 8.09 15.32 -7.58
N LEU A 94 8.05 16.13 -6.50
CA LEU A 94 7.02 17.18 -6.38
C LEU A 94 7.17 18.27 -7.44
N LYS A 95 8.38 18.48 -7.99
CA LYS A 95 8.63 19.50 -9.01
C LYS A 95 7.92 19.21 -10.33
N ILE A 96 7.62 17.93 -10.60
CA ILE A 96 6.75 17.51 -11.71
C ILE A 96 5.42 18.27 -11.66
N PHE A 97 4.94 18.58 -10.45
CA PHE A 97 3.65 19.23 -10.15
C PHE A 97 3.78 20.70 -9.74
N GLY A 98 4.93 21.34 -10.06
CA GLY A 98 5.22 22.73 -9.71
C GLY A 98 5.33 22.98 -8.20
N LYS A 99 5.68 21.95 -7.41
CA LYS A 99 5.82 22.01 -5.95
C LYS A 99 7.23 21.57 -5.56
N ASP A 100 7.65 21.90 -4.35
CA ASP A 100 8.93 21.46 -3.81
C ASP A 100 8.83 21.17 -2.30
N SER A 101 9.97 20.85 -1.68
CA SER A 101 10.03 20.61 -0.25
C SER A 101 9.63 21.84 0.58
N LEU A 102 9.94 23.05 0.12
CA LEU A 102 9.60 24.28 0.84
C LEU A 102 8.09 24.49 0.81
N TRP A 103 7.47 24.35 -0.35
CA TRP A 103 6.00 24.37 -0.50
C TRP A 103 5.35 23.37 0.44
N LEU A 104 5.83 22.13 0.48
CA LEU A 104 5.28 21.08 1.35
C LEU A 104 5.39 21.47 2.83
N ILE A 105 6.55 21.94 3.28
CA ILE A 105 6.77 22.32 4.68
C ILE A 105 5.87 23.49 5.10
N THR A 106 5.76 24.51 4.23
CA THR A 106 4.95 25.71 4.49
C THR A 106 3.45 25.39 4.46
N ASN A 107 3.01 24.43 3.64
CA ASN A 107 1.59 24.11 3.47
C ASN A 107 1.13 22.89 4.27
N ALA A 108 2.01 22.16 4.95
CA ALA A 108 1.66 20.90 5.63
C ALA A 108 0.46 21.01 6.59
N GLU A 109 0.35 22.11 7.34
CA GLU A 109 -0.76 22.36 8.25
C GLU A 109 -2.07 22.61 7.50
N LEU A 110 -2.04 23.47 6.47
CA LEU A 110 -3.20 23.73 5.62
C LEU A 110 -3.69 22.45 4.94
N LEU A 111 -2.77 21.68 4.35
CA LEU A 111 -3.04 20.41 3.69
C LEU A 111 -3.71 19.40 4.66
N TRP A 112 -3.19 19.29 5.88
CA TRP A 112 -3.79 18.42 6.89
C TRP A 112 -5.19 18.90 7.29
N ASN A 113 -5.36 20.19 7.55
CA ASN A 113 -6.63 20.77 7.98
C ASN A 113 -7.73 20.60 6.92
N GLU A 114 -7.40 20.76 5.64
CA GLU A 114 -8.33 20.51 4.53
C GLU A 114 -8.75 19.03 4.46
N TYR A 115 -7.81 18.11 4.64
CA TYR A 115 -8.07 16.66 4.60
C TYR A 115 -8.82 16.14 5.85
N SER A 116 -8.61 16.76 7.02
CA SER A 116 -9.11 16.29 8.30
C SER A 116 -10.36 17.01 8.82
N LYS A 117 -10.84 18.04 8.09
CA LYS A 117 -11.93 18.95 8.50
C LYS A 117 -13.15 18.27 9.12
N ASP A 118 -13.56 17.12 8.59
CA ASP A 118 -14.76 16.40 9.04
C ASP A 118 -14.46 15.21 9.97
N LYS A 119 -13.19 15.01 10.35
CA LYS A 119 -12.73 13.81 11.07
C LYS A 119 -12.63 13.97 12.59
N GLY A 120 -12.74 15.19 13.12
CA GLY A 120 -12.76 15.46 14.57
C GLY A 120 -11.53 14.91 15.33
N GLN A 121 -10.33 15.27 14.87
CA GLN A 121 -9.05 14.75 15.37
C GLN A 121 -8.57 15.47 16.64
N SER A 122 -7.68 14.82 17.41
CA SER A 122 -7.02 15.45 18.57
C SER A 122 -5.77 16.23 18.15
N LYS A 123 -5.34 17.21 18.96
CA LYS A 123 -4.09 17.97 18.73
C LYS A 123 -2.84 17.09 18.59
N GLU A 124 -2.82 15.95 19.28
CA GLU A 124 -1.74 14.97 19.18
C GLU A 124 -1.72 14.33 17.78
N ILE A 125 -2.88 13.93 17.27
CA ILE A 125 -3.02 13.37 15.91
C ILE A 125 -2.64 14.40 14.86
N ASP A 126 -3.08 15.66 15.01
CA ASP A 126 -2.70 16.74 14.10
C ASP A 126 -1.17 16.93 14.08
N SER A 127 -0.54 16.91 15.26
CA SER A 127 0.91 17.04 15.38
C SER A 127 1.65 15.90 14.69
N ILE A 128 1.18 14.65 14.86
CA ILE A 128 1.74 13.47 14.18
C ILE A 128 1.63 13.65 12.67
N ALA A 129 0.43 13.94 12.16
CA ALA A 129 0.16 14.04 10.74
C ALA A 129 0.98 15.14 10.07
N ILE A 130 1.00 16.34 10.64
CA ILE A 130 1.77 17.48 10.13
C ILE A 130 3.27 17.16 10.10
N ASN A 131 3.80 16.51 11.13
CA ASN A 131 5.22 16.13 11.17
C ASN A 131 5.56 15.09 10.08
N LYS A 132 4.69 14.11 9.81
CA LYS A 132 4.90 13.15 8.71
C LYS A 132 4.76 13.79 7.33
N LEU A 133 3.87 14.77 7.17
CA LEU A 133 3.75 15.54 5.93
C LEU A 133 4.99 16.41 5.67
N LYS A 134 5.61 16.97 6.72
CA LYS A 134 6.87 17.73 6.60
C LYS A 134 8.09 16.85 6.31
N ASP A 135 8.00 15.54 6.53
CA ASP A 135 9.08 14.59 6.21
C ASP A 135 9.14 14.33 4.71
N TYR A 136 9.98 15.13 4.03
CA TYR A 136 10.01 15.11 2.58
C TYR A 136 10.43 13.74 2.01
N GLN A 137 11.31 12.99 2.68
CA GLN A 137 11.75 11.68 2.19
C GLN A 137 10.62 10.66 2.14
N LYS A 138 9.67 10.72 3.08
CA LYS A 138 8.46 9.90 3.04
C LYS A 138 7.52 10.34 1.92
N VAL A 139 7.32 11.65 1.78
CA VAL A 139 6.41 12.20 0.77
C VAL A 139 6.89 11.89 -0.65
N LYS A 140 8.21 11.94 -0.93
CA LYS A 140 8.77 11.54 -2.24
C LYS A 140 8.29 10.17 -2.71
N LYS A 141 8.29 9.16 -1.82
CA LYS A 141 7.85 7.80 -2.15
C LYS A 141 6.36 7.72 -2.50
N VAL A 142 5.55 8.59 -1.90
CA VAL A 142 4.12 8.70 -2.19
C VAL A 142 3.87 9.40 -3.52
N VAL A 143 4.60 10.46 -3.83
CA VAL A 143 4.41 11.23 -5.07
C VAL A 143 4.58 10.36 -6.32
N TRP A 144 5.56 9.45 -6.33
CA TRP A 144 5.71 8.47 -7.41
C TRP A 144 4.49 7.55 -7.57
N SER A 145 3.82 7.18 -6.48
CA SER A 145 2.59 6.37 -6.56
C SER A 145 1.37 7.14 -7.09
N LEU A 146 1.42 8.48 -7.14
CA LEU A 146 0.35 9.31 -7.71
C LEU A 146 0.32 9.33 -9.25
N GLN A 147 1.20 8.58 -9.91
CA GLN A 147 1.21 8.39 -11.36
C GLN A 147 0.23 7.28 -11.81
N GLY A 148 -0.45 6.63 -10.86
CA GLY A 148 -1.45 5.61 -11.17
C GLY A 148 -0.89 4.28 -11.67
N HIS A 149 -1.81 3.40 -12.09
CA HIS A 149 -1.53 2.05 -12.56
C HIS A 149 -2.28 1.81 -13.87
N HIS A 150 -1.73 0.97 -14.75
CA HIS A 150 -2.21 0.71 -16.12
C HIS A 150 -3.13 -0.53 -16.24
N TRP A 151 -3.71 -1.04 -15.16
CA TRP A 151 -4.14 -2.44 -15.10
C TRP A 151 -5.61 -2.76 -15.41
N THR A 152 -6.49 -1.78 -15.64
CA THR A 152 -7.90 -2.10 -15.97
C THR A 152 -8.37 -1.36 -17.23
N ASP A 153 -9.15 -2.06 -18.04
CA ASP A 153 -9.60 -1.68 -19.38
C ASP A 153 -10.67 -0.56 -19.39
N ASP A 154 -10.95 0.06 -18.25
CA ASP A 154 -12.02 1.04 -18.02
C ASP A 154 -11.52 2.37 -17.44
N TYR A 155 -10.20 2.62 -17.45
CA TYR A 155 -9.68 3.88 -16.89
C TYR A 155 -9.91 5.09 -17.80
N PRO A 156 -10.21 6.27 -17.22
CA PRO A 156 -10.27 7.52 -17.97
C PRO A 156 -8.94 7.81 -18.67
N PHE A 157 -9.00 8.33 -19.89
CA PHE A 157 -7.81 8.79 -20.61
C PHE A 157 -8.09 10.06 -21.40
N SER A 158 -7.02 10.78 -21.72
CA SER A 158 -7.03 11.91 -22.65
C SER A 158 -5.93 11.71 -23.67
N GLN A 159 -6.26 11.92 -24.93
CA GLN A 159 -5.32 11.86 -26.05
C GLN A 159 -5.39 13.16 -26.84
N ILE A 160 -4.23 13.61 -27.31
CA ILE A 160 -4.10 14.77 -28.17
C ILE A 160 -3.36 14.37 -29.43
N SER A 161 -3.90 14.80 -30.57
CA SER A 161 -3.27 14.64 -31.86
C SER A 161 -3.05 16.02 -32.47
N ILE A 162 -1.79 16.39 -32.71
CA ILE A 162 -1.41 17.62 -33.39
C ILE A 162 -1.10 17.26 -34.83
N ILE A 163 -1.85 17.83 -35.77
CA ILE A 163 -1.77 17.50 -37.19
C ILE A 163 -1.10 18.65 -37.94
N LYS A 164 -0.14 18.29 -38.78
CA LYS A 164 0.49 19.18 -39.76
C LYS A 164 0.62 18.44 -41.09
N ASN A 165 -0.05 18.92 -42.13
CA ASN A 165 -0.16 18.23 -43.42
C ASN A 165 -0.61 16.78 -43.23
N GLN A 166 0.27 15.81 -43.52
CA GLN A 166 0.02 14.37 -43.39
C GLN A 166 0.66 13.77 -42.13
N ASP A 167 1.42 14.56 -41.37
CA ASP A 167 2.10 14.11 -40.15
C ASP A 167 1.23 14.38 -38.92
N THR A 168 1.30 13.47 -37.94
CA THR A 168 0.56 13.59 -36.68
C THR A 168 1.46 13.28 -35.49
N LEU A 169 1.54 14.21 -34.56
CA LEU A 169 2.13 13.98 -33.24
C LEU A 169 1.02 13.57 -32.27
N VAL A 170 1.14 12.37 -31.70
CA VAL A 170 0.18 11.84 -30.73
C VAL A 170 0.75 11.90 -29.32
N MET A 171 -0.09 12.30 -28.38
CA MET A 171 0.19 12.34 -26.96
C MET A 171 -0.97 11.75 -26.18
N ASN A 172 -0.68 11.01 -25.13
CA ASN A 172 -1.72 10.39 -24.33
C ASN A 172 -1.35 10.35 -22.85
N SER A 173 -2.35 10.58 -22.01
CA SER A 173 -2.22 10.48 -20.56
C SER A 173 -2.09 9.04 -20.10
N TYR A 174 -1.48 8.83 -18.93
CA TYR A 174 -1.50 7.56 -18.20
C TYR A 174 -2.09 7.77 -16.81
N GLY A 175 -2.96 6.86 -16.39
CA GLY A 175 -3.45 6.82 -15.02
C GLY A 175 -4.65 7.74 -14.71
N GLN A 176 -5.25 7.46 -13.55
CA GLN A 176 -6.52 8.03 -13.08
C GLN A 176 -6.37 9.18 -12.05
N TYR A 177 -5.16 9.38 -11.56
CA TYR A 177 -4.85 10.37 -10.54
C TYR A 177 -4.80 11.80 -11.13
N PRO A 178 -4.80 12.83 -10.28
CA PRO A 178 -4.58 14.22 -10.70
C PRO A 178 -3.39 14.36 -11.66
N PHE A 179 -3.55 15.20 -12.68
CA PHE A 179 -2.66 15.40 -13.84
C PHE A 179 -2.55 14.22 -14.82
N MET A 180 -3.05 13.03 -14.47
CA MET A 180 -3.04 11.84 -15.35
C MET A 180 -1.63 11.56 -15.93
N MET A 181 -0.65 11.51 -15.02
CA MET A 181 0.78 11.36 -15.31
C MET A 181 1.24 9.89 -15.25
N PRO A 182 2.31 9.50 -15.96
CA PRO A 182 3.03 10.29 -16.96
C PRO A 182 2.16 10.53 -18.20
N TRP A 183 2.57 11.47 -19.04
CA TRP A 183 2.08 11.52 -20.43
C TRP A 183 3.05 10.79 -21.33
N SER A 184 2.59 10.16 -22.40
CA SER A 184 3.48 9.76 -23.50
C SER A 184 3.41 10.78 -24.62
N VAL A 185 4.56 11.13 -25.16
CA VAL A 185 4.70 11.93 -26.38
C VAL A 185 5.57 11.11 -27.33
N ASP A 186 5.01 10.72 -28.47
CA ASP A 186 5.69 9.87 -29.47
C ASP A 186 6.29 8.59 -28.84
N GLY A 187 5.50 7.93 -27.98
CA GLY A 187 5.88 6.68 -27.30
C GLY A 187 6.84 6.84 -26.12
N LYS A 188 7.32 8.04 -25.80
CA LYS A 188 8.22 8.30 -24.67
C LYS A 188 7.47 8.93 -23.49
N PRO A 189 7.70 8.48 -22.24
CA PRO A 189 7.11 9.11 -21.06
C PRO A 189 7.69 10.50 -20.86
N ILE A 190 6.84 11.45 -20.45
CA ILE A 190 7.19 12.82 -20.07
C ILE A 190 6.53 13.13 -18.73
N PHE A 191 7.32 13.69 -17.81
CA PHE A 191 6.88 14.08 -16.48
C PHE A 191 6.78 15.61 -16.34
N ASN A 192 5.78 16.21 -16.99
CA ASN A 192 5.51 17.65 -16.87
C ASN A 192 4.00 17.92 -16.68
N SER A 193 3.58 18.37 -15.50
CA SER A 193 2.17 18.64 -15.20
C SER A 193 1.58 19.85 -15.95
N GLU A 194 2.39 20.67 -16.62
CA GLU A 194 1.88 21.78 -17.43
C GLU A 194 1.08 21.28 -18.62
N ILE A 195 1.51 20.18 -19.25
CA ILE A 195 0.80 19.56 -20.39
C ILE A 195 -0.66 19.29 -20.01
N PRO A 196 -0.97 18.43 -19.02
CA PRO A 196 -2.36 18.19 -18.62
C PRO A 196 -3.07 19.45 -18.13
N THR A 197 -2.39 20.36 -17.43
CA THR A 197 -3.03 21.61 -16.95
C THR A 197 -3.56 22.45 -18.11
N ILE A 198 -2.74 22.68 -19.14
CA ILE A 198 -3.11 23.48 -20.31
C ILE A 198 -4.28 22.82 -21.06
N ILE A 199 -4.26 21.50 -21.18
CA ILE A 199 -5.33 20.73 -21.82
C ILE A 199 -6.63 20.88 -21.03
N GLY A 200 -6.56 20.77 -19.70
CA GLY A 200 -7.68 21.03 -18.80
C GLY A 200 -8.26 22.44 -18.96
N GLU A 201 -7.41 23.47 -19.13
CA GLU A 201 -7.85 24.85 -19.38
C GLU A 201 -8.54 25.02 -20.74
N ILE A 202 -8.12 24.26 -21.77
CA ILE A 202 -8.76 24.24 -23.08
C ILE A 202 -10.17 23.62 -22.98
N LEU A 203 -10.33 22.51 -22.26
CA LEU A 203 -11.60 21.81 -22.14
C LEU A 203 -12.74 22.70 -21.59
N PRO A 204 -13.98 22.53 -22.07
CA PRO A 204 -15.11 23.35 -21.63
C PRO A 204 -15.63 22.92 -20.26
N ASP A 205 -16.17 23.88 -19.49
CA ASP A 205 -16.78 23.61 -18.17
C ASP A 205 -18.19 23.01 -18.27
N SER A 206 -18.87 23.22 -19.40
CA SER A 206 -20.24 22.77 -19.62
C SER A 206 -20.37 21.27 -19.95
N ILE A 207 -19.26 20.59 -20.25
CA ILE A 207 -19.25 19.19 -20.66
C ILE A 207 -18.48 18.35 -19.64
N LYS A 208 -19.07 17.23 -19.24
CA LYS A 208 -18.44 16.26 -18.35
C LYS A 208 -17.21 15.68 -19.05
N SER A 209 -16.03 15.93 -18.49
CA SER A 209 -14.73 15.63 -19.09
C SER A 209 -13.66 15.38 -18.03
N ASN A 210 -12.46 14.93 -18.43
CA ASN A 210 -11.33 14.79 -17.50
C ASN A 210 -10.74 16.13 -17.02
N LYS A 211 -11.33 17.29 -17.38
CA LYS A 211 -10.85 18.63 -17.02
C LYS A 211 -10.34 18.75 -15.58
N GLN A 212 -11.12 18.32 -14.58
CA GLN A 212 -10.71 18.43 -13.17
C GLN A 212 -9.52 17.54 -12.79
N ARG A 213 -9.39 16.36 -13.42
CA ARG A 213 -8.22 15.50 -13.25
C ARG A 213 -7.00 16.16 -13.88
N LEU A 214 -7.13 16.62 -15.12
CA LEU A 214 -6.09 17.29 -15.90
C LEU A 214 -5.55 18.56 -15.23
N LEU A 215 -6.44 19.37 -14.64
CA LEU A 215 -6.09 20.55 -13.84
C LEU A 215 -5.45 20.22 -12.49
N GLY A 216 -5.47 18.96 -12.08
CA GLY A 216 -4.90 18.53 -10.82
C GLY A 216 -5.68 18.94 -9.57
N THR A 217 -6.97 19.26 -9.70
CA THR A 217 -7.80 19.87 -8.64
C THR A 217 -7.73 19.11 -7.31
N ASN A 218 -7.71 17.78 -7.35
CA ASN A 218 -7.67 16.93 -6.15
C ASN A 218 -6.25 16.44 -5.78
N PHE A 219 -5.18 17.05 -6.33
CA PHE A 219 -3.80 16.65 -6.06
C PHE A 219 -3.48 16.64 -4.56
N ASN A 220 -3.79 17.74 -3.87
CA ASN A 220 -3.51 17.88 -2.44
C ASN A 220 -4.22 16.80 -1.61
N TYR A 221 -5.49 16.53 -1.91
CA TYR A 221 -6.25 15.48 -1.24
C TYR A 221 -5.59 14.11 -1.41
N HIS A 222 -5.28 13.71 -2.65
CA HIS A 222 -4.67 12.40 -2.91
C HIS A 222 -3.25 12.30 -2.35
N LEU A 223 -2.49 13.39 -2.35
CA LEU A 223 -1.19 13.45 -1.69
C LEU A 223 -1.32 13.14 -0.20
N VAL A 224 -2.19 13.87 0.51
CA VAL A 224 -2.39 13.69 1.95
C VAL A 224 -3.01 12.33 2.26
N GLU A 225 -3.96 11.85 1.45
CA GLU A 225 -4.58 10.53 1.60
C GLU A 225 -3.55 9.41 1.53
N ASN A 226 -2.66 9.44 0.53
CA ASN A 226 -1.64 8.40 0.37
C ASN A 226 -0.55 8.50 1.45
N VAL A 227 -0.16 9.70 1.86
CA VAL A 227 0.72 9.87 3.04
C VAL A 227 0.04 9.34 4.29
N TYR A 228 -1.27 9.59 4.45
CA TYR A 228 -2.04 9.16 5.60
C TYR A 228 -2.07 7.63 5.70
N ARG A 229 -2.56 6.95 4.67
CA ARG A 229 -2.66 5.49 4.62
C ARG A 229 -1.30 4.81 4.81
N ARG A 230 -0.23 5.42 4.29
CA ARG A 230 1.10 4.80 4.32
C ARG A 230 1.89 5.04 5.60
N TYR A 231 1.72 6.19 6.24
CA TYR A 231 2.64 6.65 7.30
C TYR A 231 1.99 7.24 8.55
N ILE A 232 0.68 7.50 8.55
CA ILE A 232 -0.01 8.18 9.66
C ILE A 232 -1.08 7.28 10.28
N GLU A 233 -1.81 6.51 9.47
CA GLU A 233 -3.00 5.76 9.87
C GLU A 233 -2.79 4.89 11.12
N ASN A 234 -1.76 4.05 11.13
CA ASN A 234 -1.49 3.16 12.27
C ASN A 234 -1.19 3.94 13.56
N GLU A 235 -0.41 5.03 13.51
CA GLU A 235 -0.13 5.87 14.68
C GLU A 235 -1.40 6.56 15.18
N VAL A 236 -2.27 6.99 14.26
CA VAL A 236 -3.57 7.60 14.60
C VAL A 236 -4.49 6.58 15.27
N GLU A 237 -4.60 5.37 14.73
CA GLU A 237 -5.41 4.32 15.34
C GLU A 237 -4.87 3.91 16.71
N PHE A 238 -3.54 3.88 16.89
CA PHE A 238 -2.91 3.67 18.19
C PHE A 238 -3.29 4.75 19.21
N VAL A 239 -3.21 6.02 18.84
CA VAL A 239 -3.58 7.14 19.72
C VAL A 239 -5.06 7.09 20.08
N LYS A 240 -5.94 6.85 19.09
CA LYS A 240 -7.39 6.70 19.32
C LYS A 240 -7.69 5.53 20.27
N ALA A 241 -7.05 4.39 20.05
CA ALA A 241 -7.18 3.21 20.90
C ALA A 241 -6.71 3.48 22.33
N THR A 242 -5.56 4.13 22.48
CA THR A 242 -4.98 4.51 23.78
C THR A 242 -5.90 5.44 24.55
N ASN A 243 -6.42 6.48 23.90
CA ASN A 243 -7.31 7.45 24.52
C ASN A 243 -8.64 6.82 24.94
N LYS A 244 -9.25 6.00 24.06
CA LYS A 244 -10.52 5.34 24.33
C LYS A 244 -10.43 4.26 25.41
N TYR A 245 -9.29 3.59 25.56
CA TYR A 245 -9.08 2.49 26.50
C TYR A 245 -7.92 2.73 27.48
N SER A 246 -7.73 3.99 27.91
CA SER A 246 -6.60 4.44 28.73
C SER A 246 -6.31 3.56 29.96
N GLY A 247 -7.35 3.13 30.70
CA GLY A 247 -7.19 2.24 31.85
C GLY A 247 -6.63 0.85 31.50
N ARG A 248 -6.95 0.33 30.31
CA ARG A 248 -6.39 -0.94 29.81
C ARG A 248 -4.93 -0.77 29.42
N PHE A 249 -4.61 0.26 28.65
CA PHE A 249 -3.24 0.58 28.26
C PHE A 249 -2.35 0.79 29.49
N LYS A 250 -2.78 1.59 30.47
CA LYS A 250 -2.08 1.79 31.74
C LYS A 250 -1.84 0.50 32.53
N THR A 251 -2.72 -0.49 32.39
CA THR A 251 -2.58 -1.79 33.07
C THR A 251 -1.59 -2.68 32.32
N LEU A 252 -1.68 -2.72 30.99
CA LEU A 252 -0.82 -3.54 30.14
C LEU A 252 0.62 -3.02 30.12
N SER A 253 0.81 -1.70 30.08
CA SER A 253 2.12 -1.05 30.02
C SER A 253 3.02 -1.33 31.23
N LYS A 254 2.46 -1.80 32.35
CA LYS A 254 3.22 -2.24 33.53
C LYS A 254 3.91 -3.60 33.35
N HIS A 255 3.52 -4.36 32.33
CA HIS A 255 3.93 -5.76 32.15
C HIS A 255 4.40 -6.07 30.73
N PHE A 256 4.10 -5.18 29.79
CA PHE A 256 4.39 -5.29 28.37
C PHE A 256 4.71 -3.92 27.80
N GLU A 257 5.56 -3.88 26.78
CA GLU A 257 5.56 -2.81 25.79
C GLU A 257 4.34 -3.02 24.87
N ILE A 258 3.57 -1.96 24.61
CA ILE A 258 2.44 -2.01 23.68
C ILE A 258 2.97 -1.52 22.33
N VAL A 259 3.17 -2.44 21.40
CA VAL A 259 3.84 -2.17 20.11
C VAL A 259 2.86 -1.64 19.08
N ASP A 260 1.64 -2.16 19.09
CA ASP A 260 0.61 -1.79 18.14
C ASP A 260 -0.77 -1.94 18.78
N ALA A 261 -1.72 -1.12 18.33
CA ALA A 261 -3.10 -1.20 18.75
C ALA A 261 -4.02 -0.48 17.76
N GLU A 262 -5.09 -1.16 17.36
CA GLU A 262 -6.07 -0.59 16.43
C GLU A 262 -7.50 -1.01 16.77
N MET A 263 -8.45 -0.18 16.34
CA MET A 263 -9.87 -0.49 16.37
C MET A 263 -10.28 -1.02 15.00
N SER A 264 -10.60 -2.30 14.90
CA SER A 264 -10.93 -2.95 13.64
C SER A 264 -12.31 -3.62 13.70
N MET A 265 -12.87 -3.90 12.52
CA MET A 265 -14.06 -4.72 12.36
C MET A 265 -13.65 -5.96 11.58
N MET A 266 -13.20 -7.01 12.28
CA MET A 266 -12.69 -8.21 11.61
C MET A 266 -13.31 -9.50 12.12
N GLY A 267 -13.22 -10.54 11.30
CA GLY A 267 -13.46 -11.92 11.70
C GLY A 267 -12.12 -12.62 11.77
N SER A 268 -11.89 -13.41 12.82
CA SER A 268 -10.68 -14.22 12.97
C SER A 268 -11.06 -15.66 13.28
N ILE A 269 -10.18 -16.58 12.86
CA ILE A 269 -10.22 -18.01 13.19
C ILE A 269 -10.27 -18.24 14.72
N GLU A 270 -9.93 -17.24 15.52
CA GLU A 270 -9.89 -17.31 16.98
C GLU A 270 -11.15 -16.80 17.70
N TRP A 271 -12.05 -16.05 17.07
CA TRP A 271 -13.19 -15.47 17.82
C TRP A 271 -14.42 -15.08 16.99
N GLY A 272 -14.35 -15.08 15.66
CA GLY A 272 -15.45 -14.64 14.81
C GLY A 272 -15.74 -15.54 13.60
N GLY A 273 -14.77 -16.34 13.15
CA GLY A 273 -14.85 -16.99 11.84
C GLY A 273 -15.13 -15.95 10.76
N PHE A 274 -16.18 -16.16 9.97
CA PHE A 274 -16.64 -15.21 8.94
C PHE A 274 -17.45 -14.02 9.47
N ILE A 275 -17.82 -13.99 10.75
CA ILE A 275 -18.63 -12.89 11.31
C ILE A 275 -17.69 -11.83 11.90
N ALA A 276 -17.56 -10.72 11.19
CA ALA A 276 -16.80 -9.57 11.65
C ALA A 276 -17.48 -8.88 12.84
N ALA A 277 -16.70 -8.42 13.82
CA ALA A 277 -17.20 -7.56 14.88
C ALA A 277 -16.16 -6.53 15.29
N ASN A 278 -16.63 -5.42 15.86
CA ASN A 278 -15.74 -4.38 16.36
C ASN A 278 -14.91 -4.89 17.55
N CYS A 279 -13.60 -4.84 17.38
CA CYS A 279 -12.60 -5.23 18.36
C CYS A 279 -11.49 -4.18 18.48
N LEU A 280 -10.79 -4.25 19.60
CA LEU A 280 -9.52 -3.61 19.86
C LEU A 280 -8.46 -4.69 19.79
N GLU A 281 -7.58 -4.59 18.81
CA GLU A 281 -6.46 -5.50 18.65
C GLU A 281 -5.24 -4.86 19.28
N ILE A 282 -4.46 -5.64 20.02
CA ILE A 282 -3.27 -5.15 20.67
C ILE A 282 -2.14 -6.16 20.49
N ILE A 283 -1.02 -5.66 20.01
CA ILE A 283 0.25 -6.36 19.98
C ILE A 283 1.08 -5.93 21.18
N LEU A 284 1.47 -6.91 21.98
CA LEU A 284 2.17 -6.74 23.24
C LEU A 284 3.53 -7.44 23.16
N LYS A 285 4.56 -6.80 23.69
CA LYS A 285 5.90 -7.35 23.73
C LYS A 285 6.41 -7.41 25.16
N ASP A 286 7.06 -8.51 25.49
CA ASP A 286 7.79 -8.65 26.74
C ASP A 286 9.27 -8.45 26.46
N SER A 287 9.81 -7.30 26.86
CA SER A 287 11.22 -6.94 26.64
C SER A 287 12.21 -7.89 27.33
N THR A 288 11.75 -8.74 28.24
CA THR A 288 12.58 -9.74 28.94
C THR A 288 12.71 -11.07 28.20
N VAL A 289 11.94 -11.28 27.11
CA VAL A 289 11.91 -12.54 26.36
C VAL A 289 12.77 -12.46 25.09
N SER A 290 12.35 -11.68 24.11
CA SER A 290 13.06 -11.46 22.85
C SER A 290 12.40 -10.33 22.06
N ASN A 291 13.16 -9.74 21.13
CA ASN A 291 12.61 -8.79 20.18
C ASN A 291 11.70 -9.43 19.13
N ASN A 292 11.83 -10.74 18.90
CA ASN A 292 11.15 -11.47 17.83
C ASN A 292 9.85 -12.13 18.29
N VAL A 293 9.56 -12.12 19.59
CA VAL A 293 8.36 -12.75 20.17
C VAL A 293 7.41 -11.69 20.69
N GLN A 294 6.15 -11.80 20.27
CA GLN A 294 5.06 -10.93 20.71
C GLN A 294 3.84 -11.74 21.15
N PHE A 295 2.95 -11.08 21.87
CA PHE A 295 1.63 -11.56 22.22
C PHE A 295 0.58 -10.77 21.47
N SER A 296 -0.34 -11.46 20.82
CA SER A 296 -1.49 -10.85 20.15
C SER A 296 -2.75 -11.10 20.97
N THR A 297 -3.48 -10.03 21.26
CA THR A 297 -4.69 -10.10 22.08
C THR A 297 -5.77 -9.21 21.53
N VAL A 298 -7.01 -9.68 21.64
CA VAL A 298 -8.19 -8.98 21.14
C VAL A 298 -9.18 -8.71 22.28
N PHE A 299 -9.68 -7.48 22.35
CA PHE A 299 -10.68 -7.02 23.30
C PHE A 299 -11.93 -6.52 22.56
N GLY A 300 -13.14 -6.79 23.06
CA GLY A 300 -14.36 -6.37 22.35
C GLY A 300 -15.61 -6.46 23.20
N ARG A 301 -16.75 -6.01 22.66
CA ARG A 301 -18.05 -5.97 23.37
C ARG A 301 -18.86 -7.26 23.29
N ARG A 302 -18.50 -8.22 22.43
CA ARG A 302 -19.18 -9.54 22.37
C ARG A 302 -18.98 -10.27 23.70
N LEU A 303 -19.96 -11.07 24.12
CA LEU A 303 -20.06 -11.83 25.40
C LEU A 303 -18.81 -12.62 25.86
N PHE A 304 -17.75 -12.71 25.06
CA PHE A 304 -16.59 -13.55 25.30
C PHE A 304 -15.22 -12.85 25.29
N LEU A 305 -15.11 -11.58 24.83
CA LEU A 305 -13.82 -10.87 24.78
C LEU A 305 -13.55 -10.18 26.12
N HIS A 306 -12.66 -10.81 26.90
CA HIS A 306 -12.53 -10.67 28.35
C HIS A 306 -11.42 -9.66 28.79
N PRO A 307 -11.28 -9.35 30.10
CA PRO A 307 -10.43 -8.26 30.61
C PRO A 307 -8.94 -8.41 30.29
N THR A 308 -8.14 -7.36 30.54
CA THR A 308 -6.67 -7.35 30.39
C THR A 308 -5.92 -8.26 31.36
N ARG A 309 -6.47 -8.54 32.55
CA ARG A 309 -5.77 -9.27 33.63
C ARG A 309 -5.36 -10.72 33.32
N PRO A 310 -6.13 -11.54 32.60
CA PRO A 310 -5.78 -12.93 32.34
C PRO A 310 -4.50 -13.11 31.54
N ILE A 311 -4.18 -12.25 30.56
CA ILE A 311 -2.92 -12.38 29.81
C ILE A 311 -1.73 -12.09 30.72
N ILE A 312 -1.80 -11.02 31.52
CA ILE A 312 -0.78 -10.67 32.51
C ILE A 312 -0.50 -11.84 33.46
N ARG A 313 -1.57 -12.47 34.01
CA ARG A 313 -1.44 -13.59 34.94
C ARG A 313 -0.91 -14.87 34.31
N LYS A 314 -1.15 -15.08 33.01
CA LYS A 314 -0.79 -16.33 32.31
C LYS A 314 0.51 -16.25 31.53
N LYS A 315 1.01 -15.05 31.25
CA LYS A 315 2.23 -14.77 30.48
C LYS A 315 3.38 -15.74 30.84
N ASN A 316 3.82 -15.73 32.09
CA ASN A 316 4.97 -16.52 32.53
C ASN A 316 4.72 -18.03 32.42
N ASN A 317 3.48 -18.50 32.65
CA ASN A 317 3.13 -19.91 32.51
C ASN A 317 3.13 -20.35 31.05
N ILE A 318 2.72 -19.47 30.12
CA ILE A 318 2.77 -19.74 28.68
C ILE A 318 4.23 -19.83 28.22
N LEU A 319 5.05 -18.84 28.60
CA LEU A 319 6.48 -18.83 28.26
C LEU A 319 7.22 -20.05 28.84
N ALA A 320 6.89 -20.46 30.07
CA ALA A 320 7.48 -21.65 30.68
C ALA A 320 7.14 -22.95 29.93
N LEU A 321 5.95 -23.06 29.32
CA LEU A 321 5.57 -24.20 28.48
C LEU A 321 6.27 -24.20 27.11
N LEU A 322 6.65 -23.02 26.61
CA LEU A 322 7.36 -22.87 25.34
C LEU A 322 8.86 -23.07 25.47
N LYS A 323 9.42 -22.96 26.69
CA LYS A 323 10.85 -23.13 26.93
C LYS A 323 11.34 -24.50 26.43
N GLY A 324 12.34 -24.50 25.56
CA GLY A 324 12.89 -25.72 24.95
C GLY A 324 12.07 -26.29 23.80
N ASN A 325 10.97 -25.65 23.40
CA ASN A 325 10.22 -26.01 22.20
C ASN A 325 11.01 -25.54 20.96
N PRO A 326 11.38 -26.43 20.03
CA PRO A 326 12.27 -26.07 18.93
C PRO A 326 11.71 -24.99 17.99
N VAL A 327 10.40 -24.92 17.79
CA VAL A 327 9.78 -23.85 16.98
C VAL A 327 9.91 -22.50 17.68
N PHE A 328 9.71 -22.48 19.00
CA PHE A 328 9.85 -21.27 19.79
C PHE A 328 11.32 -20.81 19.88
N GLU A 329 12.25 -21.72 20.17
CA GLU A 329 13.68 -21.43 20.24
C GLU A 329 14.21 -20.91 18.89
N TYR A 330 13.77 -21.48 17.77
CA TYR A 330 14.09 -20.95 16.43
C TYR A 330 13.70 -19.46 16.30
N CYS A 331 12.55 -19.07 16.84
CA CYS A 331 12.12 -17.67 16.81
C CYS A 331 13.02 -16.75 17.66
N LEU A 332 13.53 -17.27 18.77
CA LEU A 332 14.44 -16.54 19.65
C LEU A 332 15.80 -16.32 18.98
N GLU A 333 16.28 -17.30 18.21
CA GLU A 333 17.60 -17.29 17.58
C GLU A 333 17.63 -16.60 16.20
N ASN A 334 16.54 -16.61 15.43
CA ASN A 334 16.51 -16.06 14.07
C ASN A 334 15.89 -14.65 14.01
N GLU A 335 16.72 -13.63 13.77
CA GLU A 335 16.32 -12.22 13.65
C GLU A 335 15.34 -11.92 12.49
N LYS A 336 15.29 -12.78 11.46
CA LYS A 336 14.36 -12.64 10.33
C LYS A 336 13.01 -13.29 10.59
N SER A 337 12.83 -13.87 11.77
CA SER A 337 11.61 -14.55 12.18
C SER A 337 10.83 -13.72 13.19
N LYS A 338 9.52 -13.95 13.23
CA LYS A 338 8.58 -13.32 14.16
C LYS A 338 7.63 -14.39 14.69
N GLY A 339 7.66 -14.58 16.00
CA GLY A 339 6.77 -15.47 16.74
C GLY A 339 5.64 -14.69 17.41
N GLU A 340 4.41 -15.12 17.22
CA GLU A 340 3.22 -14.50 17.79
C GLU A 340 2.45 -15.51 18.65
N ILE A 341 2.38 -15.24 19.95
CA ILE A 341 1.57 -16.01 20.91
C ILE A 341 0.20 -15.37 20.94
N HIS A 342 -0.79 -16.05 20.39
CA HIS A 342 -2.16 -15.56 20.41
C HIS A 342 -2.76 -15.75 21.79
N PHE A 343 -3.58 -14.79 22.23
CA PHE A 343 -4.28 -14.84 23.50
C PHE A 343 -5.68 -14.21 23.38
N VAL A 344 -6.67 -15.07 23.18
CA VAL A 344 -8.06 -14.66 22.99
C VAL A 344 -8.96 -15.38 24.00
N ASN A 345 -9.91 -14.65 24.60
CA ASN A 345 -10.88 -15.20 25.54
C ASN A 345 -10.23 -15.96 26.72
N ARG A 346 -9.18 -15.38 27.31
CA ARG A 346 -8.45 -15.89 28.50
C ARG A 346 -7.60 -17.14 28.24
N LYS A 347 -7.40 -17.57 26.99
CA LYS A 347 -6.62 -18.74 26.62
C LYS A 347 -5.75 -18.40 25.41
N SER A 348 -4.66 -19.15 25.21
CA SER A 348 -3.87 -18.98 24.00
C SER A 348 -4.54 -19.69 22.82
N LEU A 349 -4.81 -21.00 22.92
CA LEU A 349 -5.74 -21.64 22.00
C LEU A 349 -7.20 -21.35 22.41
N SER A 350 -7.87 -20.50 21.65
CA SER A 350 -9.28 -20.16 21.88
C SER A 350 -10.22 -21.34 21.59
N ASN A 351 -11.44 -21.29 22.11
CA ASN A 351 -12.45 -22.32 21.80
C ASN A 351 -12.86 -22.30 20.31
N GLN A 352 -12.81 -21.15 19.65
CA GLN A 352 -13.11 -21.05 18.22
C GLN A 352 -11.92 -21.58 17.39
N ALA A 353 -10.68 -21.20 17.71
CA ALA A 353 -9.49 -21.74 17.05
C ALA A 353 -9.43 -23.26 17.17
N LYS A 354 -9.75 -23.80 18.36
CA LYS A 354 -9.91 -25.25 18.56
C LYS A 354 -10.97 -25.86 17.62
N ARG A 355 -12.13 -25.21 17.43
CA ARG A 355 -13.19 -25.72 16.56
C ARG A 355 -12.76 -25.73 15.10
N GLU A 356 -12.10 -24.66 14.64
CA GLU A 356 -11.57 -24.55 13.28
C GLU A 356 -10.46 -25.56 13.03
N PHE A 357 -9.49 -25.69 13.94
CA PHE A 357 -8.46 -26.74 13.86
C PHE A 357 -9.08 -28.13 13.73
N LEU A 358 -10.06 -28.45 14.58
CA LEU A 358 -10.75 -29.74 14.50
C LEU A 358 -11.57 -29.89 13.22
N ARG A 359 -12.02 -28.81 12.58
CA ARG A 359 -12.66 -28.85 11.25
C ARG A 359 -11.63 -29.24 10.20
N ASP A 360 -10.46 -28.62 10.22
CA ASP A 360 -9.38 -28.86 9.26
C ASP A 360 -8.76 -30.25 9.41
N VAL A 361 -8.66 -30.77 10.64
CA VAL A 361 -8.32 -32.19 10.91
C VAL A 361 -9.28 -33.13 10.18
N LYS A 362 -10.60 -32.81 10.16
CA LYS A 362 -11.57 -33.62 9.41
C LYS A 362 -11.32 -33.56 7.91
N THR A 363 -11.11 -32.35 7.41
CA THR A 363 -10.98 -32.06 5.98
C THR A 363 -9.70 -32.69 5.41
N SER A 364 -8.64 -32.78 6.22
CA SER A 364 -7.39 -33.47 5.91
C SER A 364 -7.46 -35.00 6.07
N GLY A 365 -8.63 -35.56 6.34
CA GLY A 365 -8.83 -37.03 6.44
C GLY A 365 -8.37 -37.65 7.76
N GLN A 366 -8.02 -36.85 8.77
CA GLN A 366 -7.53 -37.34 10.06
C GLN A 366 -8.64 -37.46 11.12
N GLU A 367 -8.43 -38.33 12.12
CA GLU A 367 -9.40 -38.54 13.18
C GLU A 367 -9.34 -37.48 14.29
N LYS A 368 -10.45 -36.76 14.51
CA LYS A 368 -10.58 -35.78 15.60
C LYS A 368 -10.48 -36.40 17.00
N SER A 369 -10.80 -37.69 17.13
CA SER A 369 -10.79 -38.45 18.38
C SER A 369 -9.43 -38.38 19.08
N LYS A 370 -8.35 -38.37 18.28
CA LYS A 370 -6.95 -38.26 18.71
C LYS A 370 -6.67 -37.07 19.64
N TYR A 371 -7.40 -35.98 19.48
CA TYR A 371 -7.17 -34.73 20.22
C TYR A 371 -8.16 -34.50 21.37
N LYS A 372 -9.01 -35.49 21.68
CA LYS A 372 -10.02 -35.37 22.75
C LYS A 372 -9.33 -35.12 24.10
N GLY A 373 -9.67 -33.99 24.74
CA GLY A 373 -9.13 -33.61 26.06
C GLY A 373 -7.72 -33.00 26.06
N LYS A 374 -6.96 -33.10 24.96
CA LYS A 374 -5.55 -32.66 24.90
C LYS A 374 -5.34 -31.14 24.92
N PHE A 375 -6.32 -30.36 24.45
CA PHE A 375 -6.19 -28.90 24.32
C PHE A 375 -6.27 -28.11 25.64
N ARG A 376 -6.26 -28.77 26.79
CA ARG A 376 -6.28 -28.07 28.08
C ARG A 376 -4.94 -27.33 28.26
N LYS A 377 -4.99 -26.00 28.27
CA LYS A 377 -3.81 -25.10 28.29
C LYS A 377 -2.94 -25.12 27.02
N ALA A 378 -3.47 -25.61 25.90
CA ALA A 378 -2.76 -25.52 24.64
C ALA A 378 -2.47 -24.07 24.24
N ILE A 379 -1.33 -23.89 23.59
CA ILE A 379 -0.83 -22.61 23.09
C ILE A 379 -1.06 -22.58 21.58
N PHE A 380 -1.59 -21.46 21.09
CA PHE A 380 -1.66 -21.17 19.67
C PHE A 380 -0.58 -20.14 19.33
N PHE A 381 0.26 -20.50 18.37
CA PHE A 381 1.45 -19.77 18.01
C PHE A 381 1.55 -19.61 16.49
N GLU A 382 1.80 -18.41 16.02
CA GLU A 382 2.08 -18.12 14.62
C GLU A 382 3.55 -17.79 14.45
N LEU A 383 4.17 -18.34 13.40
CA LEU A 383 5.55 -18.05 13.02
C LEU A 383 5.58 -17.49 11.61
N THR A 384 6.17 -16.32 11.47
CA THR A 384 6.45 -15.69 10.17
C THR A 384 7.95 -15.55 9.96
N GLU A 385 8.44 -15.84 8.77
CA GLU A 385 9.84 -15.63 8.37
C GLU A 385 9.93 -14.81 7.08
N TYR A 386 10.86 -13.86 7.06
CA TYR A 386 11.10 -12.97 5.92
C TYR A 386 12.45 -13.29 5.25
N ARG A 387 12.43 -13.63 3.97
CA ARG A 387 13.65 -13.83 3.14
C ARG A 387 13.45 -13.14 1.80
N ASP A 388 14.41 -12.32 1.37
CA ASP A 388 14.43 -11.69 0.04
C ASP A 388 13.08 -11.03 -0.37
N ASN A 389 12.49 -10.26 0.56
CA ASN A 389 11.17 -9.62 0.41
C ASN A 389 9.98 -10.57 0.23
N LYS A 390 10.17 -11.88 0.41
CA LYS A 390 9.09 -12.86 0.54
C LYS A 390 8.74 -13.06 2.01
N ARG A 391 7.51 -13.54 2.24
CA ARG A 391 6.98 -13.94 3.54
C ARG A 391 6.61 -15.43 3.49
N SER A 392 7.01 -16.19 4.50
CA SER A 392 6.52 -17.54 4.76
C SER A 392 5.95 -17.59 6.17
N PHE A 393 4.91 -18.39 6.37
CA PHE A 393 4.04 -18.33 7.52
C PHE A 393 3.60 -19.73 7.96
N SER A 394 3.40 -19.93 9.26
CA SER A 394 2.80 -21.15 9.80
C SER A 394 2.01 -20.92 11.09
N ARG A 395 1.11 -21.86 11.35
CA ARG A 395 0.29 -21.97 12.56
C ARG A 395 0.66 -23.23 13.32
N TRP A 396 0.93 -23.07 14.61
CA TRP A 396 1.33 -24.14 15.52
C TRP A 396 0.40 -24.23 16.72
N ILE A 397 0.15 -25.46 17.17
CA ILE A 397 -0.49 -25.73 18.45
C ILE A 397 0.48 -26.53 19.31
N PHE A 398 0.81 -25.99 20.48
CA PHE A 398 1.63 -26.69 21.48
C PHE A 398 0.76 -27.21 22.60
N LEU A 399 0.84 -28.51 22.87
CA LEU A 399 0.08 -29.18 23.92
C LEU A 399 0.87 -29.23 25.23
N GLN A 400 0.15 -29.44 26.35
CA GLN A 400 0.76 -29.48 27.69
C GLN A 400 1.75 -30.65 27.87
N ASP A 401 1.58 -31.73 27.11
CA ASP A 401 2.45 -32.92 27.15
C ASP A 401 3.72 -32.78 26.27
N GLY A 402 3.92 -31.62 25.64
CA GLY A 402 5.07 -31.36 24.76
C GLY A 402 4.82 -31.69 23.29
N THR A 403 3.64 -32.23 22.93
CA THR A 403 3.27 -32.48 21.54
C THR A 403 3.24 -31.17 20.75
N ILE A 404 3.86 -31.17 19.56
CA ILE A 404 3.87 -30.04 18.62
C ILE A 404 2.99 -30.41 17.42
N ILE A 405 2.04 -29.55 17.10
CA ILE A 405 1.14 -29.75 15.96
C ILE A 405 1.35 -28.60 14.98
N LEU A 406 1.73 -28.93 13.74
CA LEU A 406 1.71 -28.02 12.61
C LEU A 406 0.30 -27.98 12.03
N TRP A 407 -0.41 -26.87 12.22
CA TRP A 407 -1.76 -26.67 11.71
C TRP A 407 -1.73 -26.23 10.26
N GLN A 408 -0.94 -25.21 9.93
CA GLN A 408 -0.89 -24.62 8.59
C GLN A 408 0.55 -24.20 8.25
N LEU A 409 0.92 -24.30 6.98
CA LEU A 409 2.16 -23.76 6.40
C LEU A 409 1.85 -23.09 5.07
N GLU A 410 2.42 -21.92 4.86
CA GLU A 410 2.36 -21.18 3.60
C GLU A 410 3.76 -20.65 3.26
N GLY A 411 4.22 -20.93 2.04
CA GLY A 411 5.60 -20.68 1.59
C GLY A 411 6.50 -21.90 1.68
N ASP A 412 7.72 -21.76 1.18
CA ASP A 412 8.63 -22.86 0.80
C ASP A 412 9.97 -22.88 1.57
N TYR A 413 10.15 -21.97 2.54
CA TYR A 413 11.43 -21.81 3.23
C TYR A 413 11.34 -21.73 4.76
N LEU A 414 10.14 -21.80 5.34
CA LEU A 414 9.97 -21.63 6.79
C LEU A 414 10.70 -22.71 7.58
N MET A 415 11.64 -22.30 8.44
CA MET A 415 12.51 -23.21 9.20
C MET A 415 13.25 -24.25 8.33
N ASN A 416 13.23 -24.10 6.99
CA ASN A 416 13.61 -25.14 6.02
C ASN A 416 12.87 -26.49 6.24
N LEU A 417 11.59 -26.45 6.63
CA LEU A 417 10.77 -27.67 6.76
C LEU A 417 10.74 -28.46 5.43
N PRO A 418 10.80 -29.79 5.48
CA PRO A 418 10.71 -30.63 4.28
C PRO A 418 9.47 -30.35 3.42
N ASN A 419 9.61 -30.45 2.10
CA ASN A 419 8.51 -30.24 1.15
C ASN A 419 7.32 -31.20 1.35
N GLU A 420 7.50 -32.33 2.04
CA GLU A 420 6.37 -33.20 2.41
C GLU A 420 5.37 -32.53 3.36
N TYR A 421 5.74 -31.41 3.97
CA TYR A 421 4.86 -30.58 4.78
C TYR A 421 4.14 -29.50 3.95
N SER A 422 4.47 -29.28 2.67
CA SER A 422 3.70 -28.37 1.83
C SER A 422 2.50 -29.10 1.22
N ASN A 423 1.30 -28.58 1.48
CA ASN A 423 0.04 -29.11 0.96
C ASN A 423 -0.64 -28.05 0.08
N GLU A 424 -1.34 -28.48 -0.98
CA GLU A 424 -1.98 -27.58 -1.96
C GLU A 424 -2.96 -26.56 -1.32
N ASN A 425 -3.56 -26.90 -0.17
CA ASN A 425 -4.49 -26.03 0.56
C ASN A 425 -3.87 -25.34 1.80
N GLY A 426 -2.56 -25.48 2.02
CA GLY A 426 -1.82 -24.89 3.16
C GLY A 426 -2.09 -25.51 4.54
N TYR A 427 -3.21 -26.22 4.76
CA TYR A 427 -3.53 -26.89 6.03
C TYR A 427 -2.97 -28.32 6.08
N ILE A 428 -2.24 -28.63 7.16
CA ILE A 428 -1.48 -29.87 7.33
C ILE A 428 -2.04 -30.70 8.49
N CYS A 429 -2.30 -30.05 9.62
CA CYS A 429 -2.82 -30.67 10.84
C CYS A 429 -2.01 -31.90 11.33
N LYS A 430 -0.68 -31.88 11.26
CA LYS A 430 0.20 -33.02 11.59
C LYS A 430 0.96 -32.79 12.90
N GLU A 431 1.07 -33.84 13.71
CA GLU A 431 2.00 -33.86 14.86
C GLU A 431 3.43 -34.02 14.34
N ILE A 432 4.35 -33.19 14.82
CA ILE A 432 5.76 -33.19 14.40
C ILE A 432 6.63 -33.65 15.56
N ASP A 433 7.56 -34.56 15.31
CA ASP A 433 8.57 -34.95 16.30
C ASP A 433 9.54 -33.78 16.53
N GLN A 434 9.80 -33.45 17.79
CA GLN A 434 10.75 -32.40 18.15
C GLN A 434 12.16 -32.67 17.61
N ASN A 435 12.56 -33.95 17.49
CA ASN A 435 13.86 -34.35 16.97
C ASN A 435 13.97 -34.11 15.46
N GLU A 436 12.88 -34.27 14.70
CA GLU A 436 12.82 -33.92 13.29
C GLU A 436 13.08 -32.42 13.11
N ILE A 437 12.50 -31.56 13.96
CA ILE A 437 12.70 -30.10 13.88
C ILE A 437 14.14 -29.70 14.22
N LYS A 438 14.74 -30.32 15.24
CA LYS A 438 16.11 -30.00 15.69
C LYS A 438 17.20 -30.42 14.70
N THR A 439 16.90 -31.36 13.81
CA THR A 439 17.84 -31.89 12.82
C THR A 439 17.79 -31.16 11.48
N ILE A 440 16.90 -30.17 11.33
CA ILE A 440 16.80 -29.39 10.10
C ILE A 440 18.08 -28.53 9.91
N PRO A 441 18.73 -28.59 8.73
CA PRO A 441 19.92 -27.80 8.44
C PRO A 441 19.63 -26.29 8.65
N ASN A 442 20.50 -25.65 9.44
CA ASN A 442 20.44 -24.25 9.89
C ASN A 442 19.59 -23.94 11.13
N TYR A 443 19.16 -24.93 11.93
CA TYR A 443 18.52 -24.67 13.23
C TYR A 443 19.35 -23.77 14.19
N LYS A 444 20.68 -23.66 13.99
CA LYS A 444 21.60 -22.84 14.82
C LYS A 444 22.53 -21.89 14.04
N LYS A 445 22.32 -21.71 12.73
CA LYS A 445 23.24 -20.93 11.89
C LYS A 445 22.47 -19.98 10.98
N THR A 446 22.14 -18.81 11.52
CA THR A 446 22.04 -17.54 10.78
C THR A 446 22.27 -16.40 11.75
#